data_AF-A0A367M4D9-F1
#
_entry.id   AF-A0A367M4D9-F1
#
_cell.length_a   1.000
_cell.length_b   1.000
_cell.length_c   1.000
_cell.angle_alpha   90.00
_cell.angle_beta   90.00
_cell.angle_gamma   90.00
#
_symmetry.space_group_name_H-M   'P 1'
#
loop_
_entity.id
_entity.type
_entity.pdbx_description
1 polymer ?
#
loop_
_entity_poly.entity_id
_entity_poly.type
_entity_poly.pdbx_seq_one_letter_code
_entity_poly.pdbx_strand_id
1 'polypeptide(L)'
;AEEAQATPLARAHQHPELLPDQAPRLQRMLTWLRLARGVLDLPEADRLYGELAKLLELLRQPVDAERLAARATQAHTVLTLKPWKALMK
;
A
#
# COMPACT_ATOMS: atom_id res chain seq x y z
N ALA A 1 3.37 10.17 8.54
CA ALA A 1 3.05 8.84 9.11
C ALA A 1 4.24 7.88 8.96
N GLU A 2 4.81 7.39 10.07
CA GLU A 2 6.07 6.62 10.06
C GLU A 2 6.01 5.35 9.19
N GLU A 3 4.89 4.61 9.21
CA GLU A 3 4.76 3.40 8.40
C GLU A 3 4.64 3.69 6.89
N ALA A 4 4.02 4.80 6.49
CA ALA A 4 3.99 5.20 5.08
C ALA A 4 5.42 5.53 4.60
N GLN A 5 6.20 6.23 5.42
CA GLN A 5 7.60 6.58 5.16
C GLN A 5 8.50 5.35 5.11
N ALA A 6 8.23 4.37 5.95
CA ALA A 6 8.97 3.12 5.98
C ALA A 6 8.55 2.12 4.88
N THR A 7 7.48 2.38 4.11
CA THR A 7 7.04 1.52 2.99
C THR A 7 7.59 2.06 1.67
N PRO A 8 8.66 1.48 1.11
CA PRO A 8 9.31 2.03 -0.08
C PRO A 8 8.56 1.62 -1.36
N LEU A 9 7.29 2.02 -1.52
CA LEU A 9 6.46 1.65 -2.68
C LEU A 9 7.09 1.99 -4.03
N ALA A 10 7.88 3.07 -4.09
CA ALA A 10 8.66 3.42 -5.29
C ALA A 10 9.70 2.35 -5.66
N ARG A 11 10.44 1.82 -4.67
CA ARG A 11 11.35 0.69 -4.87
C ARG A 11 10.57 -0.59 -5.18
N ALA A 12 9.42 -0.76 -4.55
CA ALA A 12 8.56 -1.92 -4.70
C ALA A 12 7.92 -2.01 -6.10
N HIS A 13 7.75 -0.88 -6.80
CA HIS A 13 7.38 -0.87 -8.21
C HIS A 13 8.50 -1.43 -9.10
N GLN A 14 9.76 -1.12 -8.81
CA GLN A 14 10.94 -1.60 -9.54
C GLN A 14 11.32 -3.04 -9.16
N HIS A 15 11.04 -3.42 -7.91
CA HIS A 15 11.39 -4.70 -7.30
C HIS A 15 10.16 -5.31 -6.58
N PRO A 16 9.12 -5.72 -7.32
CA PRO A 16 7.90 -6.28 -6.75
C PRO A 16 8.11 -7.59 -5.98
N GLU A 17 9.24 -8.27 -6.22
CA GLU A 17 9.68 -9.46 -5.48
C GLU A 17 9.98 -9.17 -4.01
N LEU A 18 10.32 -7.92 -3.65
CA LEU A 18 10.61 -7.49 -2.27
C LEU A 18 9.36 -7.01 -1.51
N LEU A 19 8.22 -6.86 -2.20
CA LEU A 19 6.98 -6.42 -1.56
C LEU A 19 6.45 -7.33 -0.45
N PRO A 20 6.57 -8.68 -0.52
CA PRO A 20 6.08 -9.56 0.55
C PRO A 20 6.63 -9.20 1.94
N ASP A 21 7.88 -8.74 2.02
CA ASP A 21 8.52 -8.30 3.27
C ASP A 21 7.82 -7.07 3.89
N GLN A 22 7.05 -6.34 3.07
CA GLN A 22 6.29 -5.16 3.48
C GLN A 22 4.89 -5.53 3.99
N ALA A 23 4.43 -6.78 3.85
CA ALA A 23 3.08 -7.18 4.22
C ALA A 23 2.71 -6.87 5.69
N PRO A 24 3.58 -7.10 6.70
CA PRO A 24 3.26 -6.74 8.08
C PRO A 24 3.01 -5.24 8.27
N ARG A 25 3.76 -4.42 7.54
CA ARG A 25 3.64 -2.95 7.57
C ARG A 25 2.34 -2.49 6.92
N LEU A 26 2.01 -3.02 5.74
CA LEU A 26 0.74 -2.74 5.06
C LEU A 26 -0.46 -3.12 5.94
N GLN A 27 -0.39 -4.25 6.64
CA GLN A 27 -1.43 -4.69 7.58
C GLN A 27 -1.62 -3.70 8.74
N ARG A 28 -0.54 -3.15 9.31
CA ARG A 28 -0.60 -2.11 10.35
C ARG A 28 -1.21 -0.82 9.81
N MET A 29 -0.81 -0.38 8.62
CA MET A 29 -1.37 0.81 7.97
C MET A 29 -2.88 0.68 7.72
N LEU A 30 -3.35 -0.46 7.21
CA LEU A 30 -4.77 -0.74 7.03
C LEU A 30 -5.53 -0.67 8.36
N THR A 31 -4.96 -1.24 9.42
CA THR A 31 -5.55 -1.19 10.76
C THR A 31 -5.68 0.26 11.24
N TRP A 32 -4.62 1.06 11.10
CA TRP A 32 -4.64 2.48 11.46
C TRP A 32 -5.67 3.28 10.68
N LEU A 33 -5.72 3.12 9.35
CA LEU A 33 -6.69 3.81 8.48
C LEU A 33 -8.13 3.45 8.85
N ARG A 34 -8.38 2.17 9.19
CA ARG A 34 -9.70 1.72 9.64
C ARG A 34 -10.10 2.35 10.98
N LEU A 35 -9.18 2.41 11.95
CA LEU A 35 -9.43 3.00 13.27
C LEU A 35 -9.61 4.52 13.20
N ALA A 36 -8.90 5.18 12.29
CA ALA A 36 -8.96 6.63 12.10
C ALA A 36 -10.08 7.06 11.13
N ARG A 37 -10.89 6.11 10.62
CA ARG A 37 -11.98 6.42 9.68
C ARG A 37 -12.99 7.37 10.32
N GLY A 38 -13.27 8.48 9.63
CA GLY A 38 -14.22 9.50 10.11
C GLY A 38 -13.64 10.56 11.05
N VAL A 39 -12.39 10.40 11.49
CA VAL A 39 -11.66 11.40 12.30
C VAL A 39 -10.40 11.92 11.61
N LEU A 40 -9.88 11.16 10.65
CA LEU A 40 -8.73 11.55 9.85
C LEU A 40 -9.15 12.57 8.78
N ASP A 41 -8.59 13.76 8.83
CA ASP A 41 -8.70 14.78 7.77
C ASP A 41 -7.78 14.42 6.59
N LEU A 42 -8.04 13.26 5.99
CA LEU A 42 -7.34 12.74 4.81
C LEU A 42 -8.34 12.58 3.67
N PRO A 43 -8.19 13.31 2.55
CA PRO A 43 -9.09 13.18 1.42
C PRO A 43 -8.99 11.79 0.82
N GLU A 44 -10.12 11.20 0.44
CA GLU A 44 -10.16 9.87 -0.20
C GLU A 44 -9.49 8.75 0.64
N ALA A 45 -9.53 8.84 1.98
CA ALA A 45 -8.94 7.83 2.87
C ALA A 45 -9.46 6.40 2.60
N ASP A 46 -10.78 6.25 2.34
CA ASP A 46 -11.40 4.96 2.01
C ASP A 46 -10.85 4.38 0.69
N ARG A 47 -10.54 5.23 -0.30
CA ARG A 47 -9.91 4.80 -1.56
C ARG A 47 -8.50 4.29 -1.32
N LEU A 48 -7.71 5.03 -0.53
CA LEU A 48 -6.36 4.59 -0.16
C LEU A 48 -6.41 3.24 0.57
N TYR A 49 -7.33 3.08 1.52
CA TYR A 49 -7.54 1.82 2.22
C TYR A 49 -7.82 0.67 1.24
N GLY A 50 -8.75 0.88 0.29
CA GLY A 50 -9.10 -0.13 -0.71
C GLY A 50 -7.90 -0.55 -1.58
N GLU A 51 -7.10 0.40 -2.07
CA GLU A 51 -5.94 0.09 -2.90
C GLU A 51 -4.81 -0.60 -2.13
N LEU A 52 -4.60 -0.24 -0.85
CA LEU A 52 -3.67 -0.95 0.04
C LEU A 52 -4.14 -2.37 0.37
N ALA A 53 -5.45 -2.58 0.53
CA ALA A 53 -6.02 -3.90 0.80
C ALA A 53 -5.83 -4.84 -0.40
N LYS A 54 -6.10 -4.37 -1.62
CA LYS A 54 -5.83 -5.11 -2.86
C LYS A 54 -4.36 -5.49 -2.99
N LEU A 55 -3.45 -4.57 -2.67
CA LEU A 55 -2.01 -4.85 -2.66
C LEU A 55 -1.68 -5.97 -1.68
N LEU A 56 -2.17 -5.90 -0.45
CA LEU A 56 -1.93 -6.93 0.56
C LEU A 56 -2.49 -8.30 0.14
N GLU A 57 -3.64 -8.35 -0.51
CA GLU A 57 -4.20 -9.58 -1.08
C GLU A 57 -3.29 -10.19 -2.16
N LEU A 58 -2.76 -9.38 -3.08
CA LEU A 58 -1.79 -9.83 -4.10
C LEU A 58 -0.50 -10.39 -3.48
N LEU A 59 -0.07 -9.87 -2.32
CA LEU A 59 1.12 -10.36 -1.62
C LEU A 59 0.91 -11.70 -0.93
N ARG A 60 -0.33 -12.06 -0.58
CA ARG A 60 -0.66 -13.35 0.01
C ARG A 60 -0.73 -14.48 -1.02
N GLN A 61 -0.84 -14.15 -2.29
CA GLN A 61 -0.87 -15.14 -3.37
C GLN A 61 0.55 -15.68 -3.65
N PRO A 62 0.68 -16.92 -4.17
CA PRO A 62 1.95 -17.47 -4.62
C PRO A 62 2.66 -16.56 -5.63
N VAL A 63 3.98 -16.63 -5.72
CA VAL A 63 4.74 -15.79 -6.65
C VAL A 63 4.79 -16.46 -8.03
N ASP A 64 4.36 -15.72 -9.05
CA ASP A 64 4.60 -16.00 -10.46
C ASP A 64 4.78 -14.66 -11.24
N ALA A 65 5.12 -14.76 -12.52
CA ALA A 65 5.39 -13.58 -13.34
C ALA A 65 4.18 -12.65 -13.49
N GLU A 66 2.98 -13.20 -13.63
CA GLU A 66 1.74 -12.42 -13.77
C GLU A 66 1.44 -11.66 -12.46
N ARG A 67 1.56 -12.33 -11.32
CA ARG A 67 1.33 -11.75 -10.00
C ARG A 67 2.42 -10.74 -9.63
N LEU A 68 3.67 -10.93 -10.04
CA LEU A 68 4.72 -9.92 -9.88
C LEU A 68 4.38 -8.63 -10.66
N ALA A 69 3.93 -8.75 -11.91
CA ALA A 69 3.47 -7.61 -12.69
C ALA A 69 2.25 -6.92 -12.06
N ALA A 70 1.29 -7.70 -11.55
CA ALA A 70 0.13 -7.18 -10.83
C ALA A 70 0.53 -6.43 -9.55
N ARG A 71 1.48 -6.97 -8.77
CA ARG A 71 2.04 -6.31 -7.57
C ARG A 71 2.71 -4.99 -7.93
N ALA A 72 3.53 -4.95 -8.98
CA ALA A 72 4.20 -3.74 -9.43
C ALA A 72 3.20 -2.65 -9.87
N THR A 73 2.17 -3.05 -10.61
CA THR A 73 1.08 -2.17 -11.05
C THR A 73 0.30 -1.63 -9.86
N GLN A 74 -0.09 -2.50 -8.92
CA GLN A 74 -0.85 -2.11 -7.75
C GLN A 74 -0.04 -1.19 -6.81
N ALA A 75 1.26 -1.46 -6.61
CA ALA A 75 2.16 -0.58 -5.87
C ALA A 75 2.25 0.81 -6.52
N HIS A 76 2.32 0.86 -7.85
CA HIS A 76 2.28 2.13 -8.60
C HIS A 76 0.96 2.88 -8.42
N THR A 77 -0.19 2.18 -8.50
CA THR A 77 -1.50 2.76 -8.24
C THR A 77 -1.53 3.47 -6.90
N VAL A 78 -1.12 2.78 -5.82
CA VAL A 78 -1.07 3.38 -4.47
C VAL A 78 -0.14 4.59 -4.44
N LEU A 79 1.05 4.50 -5.03
CA LEU A 79 2.06 5.57 -5.07
C LEU A 79 1.53 6.86 -5.71
N THR A 80 0.65 6.76 -6.72
CA THR A 80 0.11 7.92 -7.42
C THR A 80 -1.02 8.63 -6.67
N LEU A 81 -1.64 7.98 -5.69
CA LEU A 81 -2.78 8.54 -4.95
C LEU A 81 -2.41 9.79 -4.15
N LYS A 82 -3.26 10.82 -4.23
CA LYS A 82 -3.16 12.02 -3.39
C LYS A 82 -3.13 11.71 -1.89
N PRO A 83 -4.02 10.85 -1.32
CA PRO A 83 -3.96 10.48 0.09
C PRO A 83 -2.64 9.82 0.49
N TRP A 84 -2.04 9.00 -0.38
CA TRP A 84 -0.73 8.40 -0.11
C TRP A 84 0.34 9.49 0.08
N LYS A 85 0.38 10.44 -0.85
CA LYS A 85 1.31 11.58 -0.79
C LYS A 85 1.08 12.46 0.44
N ALA A 86 -0.16 12.57 0.92
CA ALA A 86 -0.48 13.30 2.14
C ALA A 86 0.02 12.59 3.40
N LEU A 87 -0.03 11.25 3.48
CA LEU A 87 0.54 10.47 4.60
C LEU A 87 2.08 10.49 4.67
N MET A 88 2.72 10.75 3.53
CA MET A 88 4.18 10.82 3.37
C MET A 88 4.76 12.13 3.89
N LYS A 89 3.96 13.19 3.94
CA LYS A 89 4.29 14.47 4.58
C LYS A 89 4.19 14.35 6.10
#